data_AF-A0A1Q7AKJ5-F1
#
_entry.id   AF-A0A1Q7AKJ5-F1
#
_cell.length_a   1.000
_cell.length_b   1.000
_cell.length_c   1.000
_cell.angle_alpha   90.00
_cell.angle_beta   90.00
_cell.angle_gamma   90.00
#
_symmetry.space_group_name_H-M   'P 1'
#
loop_
_entity.id
_entity.type
_entity.pdbx_description
1 polymer ?
#
loop_
_entity_poly.entity_id
_entity_poly.type
_entity_poly.pdbx_seq_one_letter_code
_entity_poly.pdbx_strand_id
1 'polypeptide(L)'
;MERLQSILQLLTRPIEFASRDAYAHLSTVKDLGPFVSRQVVQALAETVYPARVETDLLALRQLFTDYDEVRDLAERKRRLAGARAILDRLSHARERAESLAATAPPAALWNIPIQYAKGVGPKRAALFQKLGVRTVEESLWFLPWRYEDRSVVTPIGQLAPGTRATICGTVQSSDLTRTRRRHMTILDVIVEDTTGGLHCVYFNQPYLEKLLKAGTRVMMNGMVSAGRKGWTDLRMDAPQFEVLGEEAETPLHVGRIVPIYHETRGLTSRQIRVILKGLLDQYLGGLTEVLPDALRVRHRLPTIQTAIADVHFPGAPANREALDRGITPAHRRLAFEEFLLLELALAMRQRSVKEEIKGIRFNPRTPLVSRLTELLPFRLTGAQERVLAEIQRDMAAPRPMNRLIQGDVGCGKTVVALRRRVRRSGRRSRRDRHTS
;
A
#
# COMPACT_ATOMS: atom_id res chain seq x y z
N MET A 1 -4.62 -23.81 6.92
CA MET A 1 -3.62 -24.66 6.23
C MET A 1 -3.25 -25.89 7.05
N GLU A 2 -3.09 -25.79 8.38
CA GLU A 2 -2.85 -26.95 9.26
C GLU A 2 -3.91 -28.07 9.17
N ARG A 3 -5.20 -27.72 9.05
CA ARG A 3 -6.26 -28.72 8.83
C ARG A 3 -6.23 -29.39 7.46
N LEU A 4 -5.82 -28.65 6.41
CA LEU A 4 -5.60 -29.23 5.09
C LEU A 4 -4.45 -30.25 5.16
N GLN A 5 -3.40 -29.95 5.92
CA GLN A 5 -2.30 -30.90 6.18
C GLN A 5 -2.79 -32.17 6.89
N SER A 6 -3.60 -32.06 7.94
CA SER A 6 -4.11 -33.25 8.63
C SER A 6 -4.97 -34.10 7.70
N ILE A 7 -5.81 -33.47 6.87
CA ILE A 7 -6.66 -34.16 5.90
C ILE A 7 -5.82 -34.80 4.78
N LEU A 8 -4.85 -34.08 4.22
CA LEU A 8 -3.93 -34.62 3.21
C LEU A 8 -3.13 -35.80 3.76
N GLN A 9 -2.61 -35.73 4.99
CA GLN A 9 -1.91 -36.86 5.62
C GLN A 9 -2.82 -38.07 5.86
N LEU A 10 -4.08 -37.83 6.23
CA LEU A 10 -5.09 -38.89 6.39
C LEU A 10 -5.47 -39.54 5.05
N LEU A 11 -5.48 -38.77 3.95
CA LEU A 11 -5.81 -39.25 2.60
C LEU A 11 -4.63 -39.93 1.90
N THR A 12 -3.40 -39.43 2.10
CA THR A 12 -2.20 -39.95 1.44
C THR A 12 -1.86 -41.36 1.90
N ARG A 13 -1.98 -41.66 3.21
CA ARG A 13 -1.57 -42.97 3.77
C ARG A 13 -2.32 -44.17 3.14
N PRO A 14 -3.66 -44.18 3.05
CA PRO A 14 -4.38 -45.30 2.43
C PRO A 14 -4.14 -45.43 0.92
N ILE A 15 -4.02 -44.29 0.22
CA ILE A 15 -3.81 -44.25 -1.24
C ILE A 15 -2.40 -44.73 -1.60
N GLU A 16 -1.38 -44.36 -0.83
CA GLU A 16 -0.03 -44.88 -0.98
C GLU A 16 0.04 -46.36 -0.67
N PHE A 17 -0.59 -46.81 0.42
CA PHE A 17 -0.60 -48.22 0.79
C PHE A 17 -1.22 -49.09 -0.32
N ALA A 18 -2.33 -48.65 -0.91
CA ALA A 18 -2.96 -49.32 -2.06
C ALA A 18 -2.08 -49.32 -3.34
N SER A 19 -1.10 -48.40 -3.43
CA SER A 19 -0.24 -48.21 -4.60
C SER A 19 1.17 -48.78 -4.46
N ARG A 20 1.52 -49.36 -3.30
CA ARG A 20 2.83 -49.98 -3.03
C ARG A 20 2.96 -51.36 -3.70
N ASP A 21 4.20 -51.81 -3.88
CA ASP A 21 4.54 -53.16 -4.38
C ASP A 21 3.76 -53.54 -5.65
N ALA A 22 3.75 -52.65 -6.65
CA ALA A 22 2.99 -52.83 -7.90
C ALA A 22 1.47 -53.09 -7.69
N TYR A 23 0.89 -52.48 -6.66
CA TYR A 23 -0.52 -52.60 -6.24
C TYR A 23 -0.88 -53.97 -5.63
N ALA A 24 0.08 -54.69 -5.04
CA ALA A 24 -0.14 -55.99 -4.42
C ALA A 24 -1.20 -55.96 -3.29
N HIS A 25 -1.33 -54.84 -2.59
CA HIS A 25 -2.22 -54.66 -1.43
C HIS A 25 -3.60 -54.07 -1.80
N LEU A 26 -3.89 -53.90 -3.10
CA LEU A 26 -5.11 -53.26 -3.61
C LEU A 26 -6.40 -54.00 -3.21
N SER A 27 -6.33 -55.32 -3.10
CA SER A 27 -7.46 -56.18 -2.69
C SER A 27 -7.72 -56.16 -1.18
N THR A 28 -6.76 -55.68 -0.39
CA THR A 28 -6.81 -55.66 1.08
C THR A 28 -7.46 -54.39 1.62
N VAL A 29 -7.43 -53.29 0.84
CA VAL A 29 -8.05 -52.01 1.22
C VAL A 29 -9.51 -52.01 0.77
N LYS A 30 -10.42 -52.03 1.76
CA LYS A 30 -11.87 -51.91 1.56
C LYS A 30 -12.35 -50.51 1.91
N ASP A 31 -13.46 -50.10 1.29
CA ASP A 31 -14.16 -48.83 1.55
C ASP A 31 -13.33 -47.56 1.33
N LEU A 32 -12.39 -47.61 0.38
CA LEU A 32 -11.51 -46.48 0.08
C LEU A 32 -12.30 -45.31 -0.55
N GLY A 33 -13.30 -45.60 -1.37
CA GLY A 33 -14.16 -44.60 -2.01
C GLY A 33 -14.95 -43.75 -1.01
N PRO A 34 -15.78 -44.37 -0.16
CA PRO A 34 -16.53 -43.69 0.91
C PRO A 34 -15.64 -42.92 1.88
N PHE A 35 -14.46 -43.44 2.21
CA PHE A 35 -13.50 -42.77 3.09
C PHE A 35 -12.99 -41.46 2.49
N VAL A 36 -12.47 -41.48 1.25
CA VAL A 36 -11.94 -40.29 0.59
C VAL A 36 -13.03 -39.23 0.41
N SER A 37 -14.22 -39.65 -0.03
CA SER A 37 -15.36 -38.76 -0.24
C SER A 37 -15.79 -38.04 1.05
N ARG A 38 -15.84 -38.76 2.18
CA ARG A 38 -16.20 -38.19 3.49
C ARG A 38 -15.19 -37.14 3.95
N GLN A 39 -13.90 -37.45 3.85
CA GLN A 39 -12.83 -36.53 4.25
C GLN A 39 -12.82 -35.25 3.41
N VAL A 40 -13.02 -35.36 2.10
CA VAL A 40 -13.10 -34.20 1.20
C VAL A 40 -14.32 -33.33 1.50
N VAL A 41 -15.50 -33.93 1.67
CA VAL A 41 -16.73 -33.17 1.97
C VAL A 41 -16.62 -32.47 3.31
N GLN A 42 -16.08 -33.14 4.32
CA GLN A 42 -15.84 -32.54 5.63
C GLN A 42 -14.85 -31.37 5.52
N ALA A 43 -13.76 -31.52 4.76
CA ALA A 43 -12.80 -30.46 4.53
C ALA A 43 -13.46 -29.21 3.93
N LEU A 44 -14.24 -29.38 2.86
CA LEU A 44 -14.90 -28.30 2.14
C LEU A 44 -16.05 -27.64 2.94
N ALA A 45 -16.67 -28.37 3.87
CA ALA A 45 -17.73 -27.84 4.72
C ALA A 45 -17.20 -26.96 5.87
N GLU A 46 -16.02 -27.27 6.39
CA GLU A 46 -15.46 -26.61 7.57
C GLU A 46 -14.61 -25.38 7.25
N THR A 47 -14.03 -25.28 6.05
CA THR A 47 -13.07 -24.23 5.69
C THR A 47 -13.21 -23.84 4.22
N VAL A 48 -13.13 -22.53 3.93
CA VAL A 48 -13.07 -22.00 2.55
C VAL A 48 -11.63 -22.08 2.06
N TYR A 49 -11.40 -22.70 0.90
CA TYR A 49 -10.07 -22.82 0.32
C TYR A 49 -9.94 -21.93 -0.94
N PRO A 50 -8.72 -21.62 -1.40
CA PRO A 50 -8.53 -20.99 -2.70
C PRO A 50 -9.18 -21.83 -3.82
N ALA A 51 -9.75 -21.19 -4.84
CA ALA A 51 -10.53 -21.86 -5.90
C ALA A 51 -9.78 -23.05 -6.56
N ARG A 52 -8.47 -22.94 -6.76
CA ARG A 52 -7.64 -24.06 -7.28
C ARG A 52 -7.61 -25.27 -6.35
N VAL A 53 -7.45 -25.04 -5.05
CA VAL A 53 -7.45 -26.11 -4.01
C VAL A 53 -8.83 -26.74 -3.91
N GLU A 54 -9.90 -25.95 -3.96
CA GLU A 54 -11.28 -26.49 -3.99
C GLU A 54 -11.51 -27.35 -5.23
N THR A 55 -11.01 -26.92 -6.39
CA THR A 55 -11.12 -27.66 -7.65
C THR A 55 -10.39 -29.00 -7.58
N ASP A 56 -9.16 -29.01 -7.04
CA ASP A 56 -8.37 -30.22 -6.85
C ASP A 56 -9.00 -31.18 -5.83
N LEU A 57 -9.56 -30.68 -4.73
CA LEU A 57 -10.30 -31.50 -3.75
C LEU A 57 -11.56 -32.13 -4.36
N LEU A 58 -12.33 -31.37 -5.14
CA LEU A 58 -13.51 -31.88 -5.84
C LEU A 58 -13.13 -32.92 -6.90
N ALA A 59 -12.05 -32.70 -7.65
CA ALA A 59 -11.53 -33.66 -8.62
C ALA A 59 -11.05 -34.94 -7.93
N LEU A 60 -10.40 -34.83 -6.77
CA LEU A 60 -10.00 -35.99 -5.95
C LEU A 60 -11.23 -36.80 -5.54
N ARG A 61 -12.30 -36.14 -5.05
CA ARG A 61 -13.55 -36.84 -4.70
C ARG A 61 -14.18 -37.55 -5.89
N GLN A 62 -14.18 -36.92 -7.07
CA GLN A 62 -14.78 -37.51 -8.28
C GLN A 62 -14.14 -38.86 -8.63
N LEU A 63 -12.81 -38.99 -8.52
CA LEU A 63 -12.09 -40.24 -8.79
C LEU A 63 -12.54 -41.41 -7.88
N PHE A 64 -13.14 -41.11 -6.73
CA PHE A 64 -13.49 -42.07 -5.68
C PHE A 64 -15.00 -42.29 -5.50
N THR A 65 -15.85 -41.74 -6.36
CA THR A 65 -17.32 -41.78 -6.19
C THR A 65 -17.91 -43.19 -6.32
N ASP A 66 -17.41 -43.97 -7.28
CA ASP A 66 -17.81 -45.35 -7.63
C ASP A 66 -16.64 -46.34 -7.55
N TYR A 67 -15.53 -45.93 -6.91
CA TYR A 67 -14.24 -46.62 -7.00
C TYR A 67 -14.27 -48.08 -6.53
N ASP A 68 -15.03 -48.38 -5.47
CA ASP A 68 -15.12 -49.73 -4.90
C ASP A 68 -16.02 -50.66 -5.75
N GLU A 69 -16.80 -50.12 -6.69
CA GLU A 69 -17.69 -50.87 -7.60
C GLU A 69 -16.99 -51.24 -8.92
N VAL A 70 -15.85 -50.60 -9.23
CA VAL A 70 -15.09 -50.85 -10.46
C VAL A 70 -14.40 -52.22 -10.40
N ARG A 71 -14.81 -53.13 -11.30
CA ARG A 71 -14.21 -54.48 -11.39
C ARG A 71 -12.91 -54.54 -12.19
N ASP A 72 -12.66 -53.55 -13.06
CA ASP A 72 -11.43 -53.47 -13.84
C ASP A 72 -10.25 -52.97 -12.98
N LEU A 73 -9.25 -53.85 -12.82
CA LEU A 73 -8.03 -53.55 -12.09
C LEU A 73 -7.18 -52.48 -12.77
N ALA A 74 -7.22 -52.36 -14.10
CA ALA A 74 -6.46 -51.33 -14.83
C ALA A 74 -7.04 -49.93 -14.60
N GLU A 75 -8.37 -49.81 -14.55
CA GLU A 75 -9.07 -48.57 -14.22
C GLU A 75 -8.84 -48.14 -12.75
N ARG A 76 -8.90 -49.08 -11.79
CA ARG A 76 -8.58 -48.78 -10.38
C ARG A 76 -7.15 -48.25 -10.19
N LYS A 77 -6.18 -48.82 -10.92
CA LYS A 77 -4.79 -48.34 -10.94
C LYS A 77 -4.67 -46.93 -11.52
N ARG A 78 -5.37 -46.63 -12.62
CA ARG A 78 -5.40 -45.29 -13.23
C ARG A 78 -5.96 -44.23 -12.29
N ARG A 79 -7.06 -44.53 -11.61
CA ARG A 79 -7.68 -43.61 -10.63
C ARG A 79 -6.77 -43.34 -9.42
N LEU A 80 -6.07 -44.37 -8.91
CA LEU A 80 -5.07 -44.19 -7.84
C LEU A 80 -3.88 -43.34 -8.29
N ALA A 81 -3.38 -43.54 -9.51
CA ALA A 81 -2.31 -42.70 -10.07
C ALA A 81 -2.75 -41.24 -10.21
N GLY A 82 -3.98 -41.00 -10.69
CA GLY A 82 -4.57 -39.65 -10.77
C GLY A 82 -4.75 -39.01 -9.39
N ALA A 83 -5.18 -39.78 -8.39
CA ALA A 83 -5.32 -39.31 -7.01
C ALA A 83 -3.98 -38.88 -6.40
N ARG A 84 -2.92 -39.66 -6.64
CA ARG A 84 -1.56 -39.34 -6.19
C ARG A 84 -1.06 -38.04 -6.81
N ALA A 85 -1.25 -37.86 -8.12
CA ALA A 85 -0.87 -36.61 -8.80
C ALA A 85 -1.60 -35.39 -8.23
N ILE A 86 -2.88 -35.53 -7.86
CA ILE A 86 -3.65 -34.44 -7.23
C ILE A 86 -3.13 -34.15 -5.82
N LEU A 87 -2.86 -35.18 -5.01
CA LEU A 87 -2.30 -35.04 -3.66
C LEU A 87 -0.91 -34.38 -3.68
N ASP A 88 -0.06 -34.72 -4.65
CA ASP A 88 1.26 -34.12 -4.85
C ASP A 88 1.16 -32.64 -5.26
N ARG A 89 0.17 -32.27 -6.08
CA ARG A 89 -0.09 -30.86 -6.39
C ARG A 89 -0.56 -30.09 -5.16
N LEU A 90 -1.42 -30.70 -4.34
CA LEU A 90 -1.95 -30.08 -3.12
C LEU A 90 -0.87 -29.91 -2.04
N SER A 91 0.07 -30.85 -1.92
CA SER A 91 1.22 -30.73 -1.01
C SER A 91 2.21 -29.65 -1.49
N HIS A 92 2.56 -29.62 -2.78
CA HIS A 92 3.46 -28.59 -3.31
C HIS A 92 2.85 -27.18 -3.32
N ALA A 93 1.54 -27.04 -3.52
CA ALA A 93 0.85 -25.75 -3.40
C ALA A 93 0.97 -25.18 -1.99
N ARG A 94 0.96 -26.05 -0.98
CA ARG A 94 1.22 -25.69 0.41
C ARG A 94 2.69 -25.36 0.64
N GLU A 95 3.64 -26.19 0.19
CA GLU A 95 5.08 -25.91 0.38
C GLU A 95 5.47 -24.55 -0.21
N ARG A 96 4.86 -24.16 -1.34
CA ARG A 96 4.99 -22.80 -1.88
C ARG A 96 4.35 -21.74 -0.98
N ALA A 97 3.14 -21.97 -0.49
CA ALA A 97 2.46 -21.03 0.42
C ALA A 97 3.18 -20.89 1.78
N GLU A 98 3.75 -21.97 2.30
CA GLU A 98 4.57 -21.99 3.51
C GLU A 98 5.95 -21.42 3.27
N SER A 99 6.57 -21.64 2.11
CA SER A 99 7.79 -20.93 1.70
C SER A 99 7.56 -19.42 1.62
N LEU A 100 6.39 -18.98 1.12
CA LEU A 100 5.97 -17.57 1.08
C LEU A 100 5.65 -17.00 2.49
N ALA A 101 5.25 -17.85 3.44
CA ALA A 101 4.92 -17.45 4.82
C ALA A 101 6.12 -17.56 5.79
N ALA A 102 7.06 -18.48 5.53
CA ALA A 102 8.25 -18.75 6.33
C ALA A 102 9.38 -17.75 6.05
N THR A 103 9.27 -16.95 4.99
CA THR A 103 9.92 -15.64 4.90
C THR A 103 9.24 -14.67 5.85
N ALA A 104 9.41 -14.88 7.16
CA ALA A 104 9.23 -13.80 8.12
C ALA A 104 10.16 -12.64 7.69
N PRO A 105 9.67 -11.39 7.72
CA PRO A 105 10.39 -10.28 7.10
C PRO A 105 11.78 -10.14 7.75
N PRO A 106 12.84 -9.91 6.96
CA PRO A 106 14.14 -9.51 7.50
C PRO A 106 13.90 -8.28 8.37
N ALA A 107 14.19 -8.37 9.68
CA ALA A 107 13.96 -7.33 10.70
C ALA A 107 12.98 -6.24 10.23
N ALA A 108 11.67 -6.48 10.33
CA ALA A 108 10.61 -5.64 9.75
C ALA A 108 11.05 -4.16 9.77
N LEU A 109 11.19 -3.53 8.61
CA LEU A 109 11.83 -2.20 8.48
C LEU A 109 11.13 -1.15 9.38
N TRP A 110 9.87 -1.41 9.76
CA TRP A 110 9.11 -0.81 10.85
C TRP A 110 9.82 -0.71 12.22
N ASN A 111 10.78 -1.57 12.52
CA ASN A 111 11.50 -1.62 13.78
C ASN A 111 12.85 -0.90 13.73
N ILE A 112 13.28 -0.44 12.55
CA ILE A 112 14.56 0.25 12.39
C ILE A 112 14.29 1.75 12.47
N PRO A 113 14.73 2.44 13.54
CA PRO A 113 14.58 3.89 13.63
C PRO A 113 15.35 4.59 12.50
N ILE A 114 14.75 5.63 11.93
CA ILE A 114 15.37 6.40 10.84
C ILE A 114 16.72 7.02 11.22
N GLN A 115 16.99 7.18 12.52
CA GLN A 115 18.27 7.70 13.03
C GLN A 115 19.50 6.84 12.66
N TYR A 116 19.29 5.58 12.28
CA TYR A 116 20.38 4.69 11.84
C TYR A 116 20.60 4.75 10.34
N ALA A 117 19.75 5.48 9.60
CA ALA A 117 19.94 5.72 8.20
C ALA A 117 21.19 6.57 7.96
N LYS A 118 21.98 6.21 6.94
CA LYS A 118 23.17 6.98 6.54
C LYS A 118 22.77 8.43 6.28
N GLY A 119 23.40 9.35 7.01
CA GLY A 119 23.13 10.79 6.89
C GLY A 119 21.99 11.32 7.77
N VAL A 120 21.32 10.49 8.56
CA VAL A 120 20.27 10.90 9.51
C VAL A 120 20.77 10.78 10.94
N GLY A 121 21.51 11.78 11.43
CA GLY A 121 21.86 11.86 12.86
C GLY A 121 20.66 12.24 13.75
N PRO A 122 20.82 12.26 15.09
CA PRO A 122 19.74 12.53 16.05
C PRO A 122 18.97 13.82 15.77
N LYS A 123 19.67 14.88 15.35
CA LYS A 123 19.06 16.17 14.97
C LYS A 123 18.12 16.03 13.78
N ARG A 124 18.50 15.28 12.75
CA ARG A 124 17.67 15.07 11.55
C ARG A 124 16.54 14.09 11.83
N ALA A 125 16.76 13.06 12.64
CA ALA A 125 15.71 12.16 13.09
C ALA A 125 14.57 12.93 13.78
N ALA A 126 14.90 13.89 14.66
CA ALA A 126 13.90 14.76 15.27
C ALA A 126 13.11 15.63 14.26
N LEU A 127 13.71 16.00 13.12
CA LEU A 127 13.01 16.73 12.04
C LEU A 127 12.07 15.80 11.26
N PHE A 128 12.49 14.58 10.94
CA PHE A 128 11.63 13.57 10.33
C PHE A 128 10.44 13.21 11.22
N GLN A 129 10.64 13.12 12.54
CA GLN A 129 9.56 12.87 13.49
C GLN A 129 8.48 13.96 13.45
N LYS A 130 8.85 15.23 13.22
CA LYS A 130 7.88 16.32 13.03
C LYS A 130 7.04 16.15 11.76
N LEU A 131 7.57 15.44 10.77
CA LEU A 131 6.86 15.05 9.55
C LEU A 131 6.12 13.71 9.69
N GLY A 132 6.09 13.12 10.89
CA GLY A 132 5.44 11.83 11.13
C GLY A 132 6.29 10.61 10.79
N VAL A 133 7.57 10.79 10.44
CA VAL A 133 8.47 9.72 10.02
C VAL A 133 9.45 9.36 11.16
N ARG A 134 9.39 8.11 11.63
CA ARG A 134 10.17 7.59 12.76
C ARG A 134 11.03 6.39 12.35
N THR A 135 10.56 5.59 11.40
CA THR A 135 11.19 4.34 10.99
C THR A 135 11.71 4.41 9.55
N VAL A 136 12.55 3.45 9.17
CA VAL A 136 13.02 3.32 7.78
C VAL A 136 11.83 3.07 6.84
N GLU A 137 10.90 2.19 7.20
CA GLU A 137 9.75 1.91 6.33
C GLU A 137 8.83 3.13 6.17
N GLU A 138 8.52 3.84 7.25
CA GLU A 138 7.73 5.08 7.19
C GLU A 138 8.36 6.13 6.26
N SER A 139 9.69 6.15 6.15
CA SER A 139 10.38 7.05 5.23
C SER A 139 10.19 6.64 3.77
N LEU A 140 10.13 5.34 3.47
CA LEU A 140 9.85 4.82 2.13
C LEU A 140 8.38 5.06 1.74
N TRP A 141 7.48 5.17 2.72
CA TRP A 141 6.09 5.57 2.51
C TRP A 141 5.88 7.09 2.58
N PHE A 142 6.93 7.88 2.80
CA PHE A 142 6.86 9.34 2.79
C PHE A 142 6.91 9.88 1.36
N LEU A 143 5.81 9.69 0.64
CA LEU A 143 5.71 9.98 -0.79
C LEU A 143 5.80 11.50 -1.08
N PRO A 144 6.32 11.89 -2.25
CA PRO A 144 6.31 13.28 -2.69
C PRO A 144 4.89 13.76 -2.98
N TRP A 145 4.64 15.06 -2.79
CA TRP A 145 3.34 15.68 -3.03
C TRP A 145 3.23 16.39 -4.39
N ARG A 146 4.36 16.60 -5.07
CA ARG A 146 4.44 17.11 -6.44
C ARG A 146 5.78 16.77 -7.05
N TYR A 147 5.90 16.99 -8.35
CA TYR A 147 7.12 16.80 -9.12
C TYR A 147 7.50 18.09 -9.86
N GLU A 148 8.80 18.28 -10.07
CA GLU A 148 9.33 19.38 -10.86
C GLU A 148 10.13 18.80 -12.01
N ASP A 149 9.80 19.20 -13.24
CA ASP A 149 10.57 18.78 -14.40
C ASP A 149 11.82 19.64 -14.52
N ARG A 150 12.98 19.02 -14.29
CA ARG A 150 14.29 19.64 -14.46
C ARG A 150 15.11 18.93 -15.54
N SER A 151 14.47 18.12 -16.38
CA SER A 151 15.11 17.41 -17.49
C SER A 151 15.36 18.30 -18.70
N VAL A 152 14.52 19.32 -18.88
CA VAL A 152 14.65 20.28 -19.99
C VAL A 152 15.71 21.31 -19.64
N VAL A 153 16.81 21.28 -20.39
CA VAL A 153 17.89 22.28 -20.29
C VAL A 153 17.55 23.45 -21.21
N THR A 154 17.54 24.65 -20.66
CA THR A 154 17.36 25.91 -21.37
C THR A 154 18.73 26.54 -21.63
N PRO A 155 19.05 26.94 -22.87
CA PRO A 155 20.27 27.70 -23.16
C PRO A 155 20.28 29.02 -22.40
N ILE A 156 21.44 29.45 -21.91
CA ILE A 156 21.60 30.66 -21.08
C ILE A 156 21.12 31.92 -21.82
N GLY A 157 21.38 32.02 -23.11
CA GLY A 157 20.94 33.14 -23.95
C GLY A 157 19.41 33.23 -24.16
N GLN A 158 18.65 32.20 -23.78
CA GLN A 158 17.17 32.18 -23.88
C GLN A 158 16.48 32.37 -22.53
N LEU A 159 17.23 32.64 -21.47
CA LEU A 159 16.66 32.83 -20.14
C LEU A 159 15.89 34.15 -20.05
N ALA A 160 14.77 34.11 -19.34
CA ALA A 160 13.96 35.30 -19.04
C ALA A 160 13.88 35.51 -17.53
N PRO A 161 14.00 36.77 -17.03
CA PRO A 161 13.73 37.07 -15.62
C PRO A 161 12.34 36.61 -15.20
N GLY A 162 12.20 36.12 -13.97
CA GLY A 162 10.90 35.66 -13.47
C GLY A 162 10.59 34.19 -13.79
N THR A 163 11.45 33.52 -14.54
CA THR A 163 11.28 32.10 -14.89
C THR A 163 12.22 31.22 -14.07
N ARG A 164 11.78 29.99 -13.79
CA ARG A 164 12.62 28.96 -13.19
C ARG A 164 13.13 28.06 -14.30
N ALA A 165 14.45 27.94 -14.44
CA ALA A 165 15.07 27.26 -15.56
C ALA A 165 16.19 26.34 -15.09
N THR A 166 16.47 25.32 -15.89
CA THR A 166 17.64 24.46 -15.75
C THR A 166 18.65 24.82 -16.83
N ILE A 167 19.90 25.06 -16.47
CA ILE A 167 21.00 25.36 -17.38
C ILE A 167 22.08 24.30 -17.27
N CYS A 168 22.86 24.13 -18.33
CA CYS A 168 24.05 23.28 -18.34
C CYS A 168 25.20 24.06 -18.97
N GLY A 169 26.29 24.21 -18.25
CA GLY A 169 27.43 25.02 -18.69
C GLY A 169 28.70 24.69 -17.94
N THR A 170 29.75 25.44 -18.21
CA THR A 170 31.05 25.33 -17.55
C THR A 170 31.28 26.55 -16.68
N VAL A 171 31.79 26.34 -15.47
CA VAL A 171 32.18 27.44 -14.60
C VAL A 171 33.37 28.17 -15.22
N GLN A 172 33.19 29.46 -15.54
CA GLN A 172 34.23 30.34 -16.05
C GLN A 172 35.06 30.93 -14.90
N SER A 173 34.39 31.51 -13.90
CA SER A 173 35.02 32.09 -12.71
C SER A 173 34.20 31.81 -11.44
N SER A 174 34.85 31.96 -10.29
CA SER A 174 34.28 31.72 -8.96
C SER A 174 34.95 32.67 -7.98
N ASP A 175 34.25 33.75 -7.63
CA ASP A 175 34.80 34.90 -6.92
C ASP A 175 34.14 35.06 -5.55
N LEU A 176 34.89 34.79 -4.47
CA LEU A 176 34.42 34.96 -3.11
C LEU A 176 34.67 36.38 -2.60
N THR A 177 33.61 37.17 -2.49
CA THR A 177 33.65 38.51 -1.91
C THR A 177 33.19 38.50 -0.45
N ARG A 178 34.06 38.97 0.46
CA ARG A 178 33.68 39.29 1.85
C ARG A 178 33.19 40.73 1.91
N THR A 179 31.92 40.92 2.25
CA THR A 179 31.33 42.28 2.24
C THR A 179 31.68 43.07 3.49
N ARG A 180 31.55 44.41 3.41
CA ARG A 180 31.73 45.34 4.54
C ARG A 180 30.74 45.11 5.69
N ARG A 181 29.59 44.47 5.43
CA ARG A 181 28.64 44.08 6.47
C ARG A 181 29.16 42.83 7.20
N ARG A 182 29.20 42.89 8.53
CA ARG A 182 29.73 41.82 9.39
C ARG A 182 29.01 40.49 9.10
N HIS A 183 29.78 39.41 8.94
CA HIS A 183 29.31 38.05 8.70
C HIS A 183 28.57 37.78 7.37
N MET A 184 28.74 38.62 6.34
CA MET A 184 28.14 38.37 5.03
C MET A 184 29.19 38.10 3.94
N THR A 185 29.17 36.88 3.39
CA THR A 185 30.00 36.47 2.24
C THR A 185 29.13 36.25 1.02
N ILE A 186 29.61 36.67 -0.15
CA ILE A 186 28.94 36.47 -1.43
C ILE A 186 29.91 35.73 -2.33
N LEU A 187 29.54 34.53 -2.77
CA LEU A 187 30.24 33.81 -3.81
C LEU A 187 29.50 34.05 -5.12
N ASP A 188 30.17 34.69 -6.08
CA ASP A 188 29.64 34.89 -7.44
C ASP A 188 30.32 33.88 -8.38
N VAL A 189 29.53 33.04 -9.01
CA VAL A 189 30.02 32.00 -9.93
C VAL A 189 29.48 32.30 -11.31
N ILE A 190 30.36 32.55 -12.28
CA ILE A 190 29.95 32.77 -13.67
C ILE A 190 29.92 31.42 -14.36
N VAL A 191 28.74 31.03 -14.86
CA VAL A 191 28.55 29.82 -15.66
C VAL A 191 28.31 30.22 -17.11
N GLU A 192 29.06 29.63 -18.03
CA GLU A 192 29.00 29.93 -19.45
C GLU A 192 28.59 28.70 -20.25
N ASP A 193 27.76 28.91 -21.26
CA ASP A 193 27.46 27.94 -22.32
C ASP A 193 27.75 28.55 -23.70
N THR A 194 27.38 27.87 -24.78
CA THR A 194 27.61 28.37 -26.15
C THR A 194 26.82 29.63 -26.51
N THR A 195 25.86 30.04 -25.67
CA THR A 195 24.91 31.13 -25.94
C THR A 195 25.09 32.34 -25.03
N GLY A 196 25.74 32.21 -23.88
CA GLY A 196 26.06 33.32 -23.01
C GLY A 196 26.54 32.92 -21.61
N GLY A 197 26.72 33.92 -20.75
CA GLY A 197 27.11 33.77 -19.34
C GLY A 197 25.97 34.13 -18.38
N LEU A 198 25.94 33.45 -17.24
CA LEU A 198 24.97 33.67 -16.16
C LEU A 198 25.68 33.79 -14.81
N HIS A 199 25.29 34.79 -14.02
CA HIS A 199 25.76 34.94 -12.64
C HIS A 199 24.99 34.02 -11.69
N CYS A 200 25.69 33.15 -10.97
CA CYS A 200 25.12 32.26 -9.96
C CYS A 200 25.62 32.67 -8.57
N VAL A 201 24.76 33.33 -7.81
CA VAL A 201 25.16 34.03 -6.57
C VAL A 201 24.77 33.21 -5.33
N TYR A 202 25.73 32.90 -4.47
CA TYR A 202 25.51 32.21 -3.21
C TYR A 202 25.87 33.09 -2.01
N PHE A 203 24.88 33.32 -1.15
CA PHE A 203 25.07 34.07 0.10
C PHE A 203 25.47 33.14 1.24
N ASN A 204 26.50 33.50 2.01
CA ASN A 204 26.95 32.79 3.21
C ASN A 204 27.32 31.32 3.00
N GLN A 205 27.76 30.95 1.78
CA GLN A 205 28.16 29.58 1.41
C GLN A 205 29.59 29.54 0.82
N PRO A 206 30.61 29.98 1.56
CA PRO A 206 31.99 30.02 1.05
C PRO A 206 32.59 28.64 0.74
N TYR A 207 32.04 27.57 1.32
CA TYR A 207 32.50 26.20 1.06
C TYR A 207 32.31 25.75 -0.39
N LEU A 208 31.42 26.39 -1.14
CA LEU A 208 31.13 26.07 -2.55
C LEU A 208 32.24 26.49 -3.51
N GLU A 209 33.10 27.44 -3.13
CA GLU A 209 34.24 27.90 -3.93
C GLU A 209 35.18 26.74 -4.31
N LYS A 210 35.35 25.77 -3.40
CA LYS A 210 36.19 24.59 -3.64
C LYS A 210 35.56 23.59 -4.62
N LEU A 211 34.23 23.57 -4.72
CA LEU A 211 33.46 22.64 -5.55
C LEU A 211 33.18 23.22 -6.95
N LEU A 212 32.98 24.53 -7.04
CA LEU A 212 32.66 25.26 -8.27
C LEU A 212 33.90 26.01 -8.75
N LYS A 213 34.92 25.27 -9.18
CA LYS A 213 36.16 25.85 -9.74
C LYS A 213 36.02 26.09 -11.24
N ALA A 214 36.79 27.04 -11.77
CA ALA A 214 36.91 27.25 -13.21
C ALA A 214 37.18 25.92 -13.95
N GLY A 215 36.50 25.71 -15.08
CA GLY A 215 36.55 24.48 -15.87
C GLY A 215 35.61 23.36 -15.40
N THR A 216 34.94 23.52 -14.24
CA THR A 216 33.98 22.51 -13.75
C THR A 216 32.69 22.57 -14.57
N ARG A 217 32.28 21.45 -15.17
CA ARG A 217 30.99 21.36 -15.87
C ARG A 217 29.86 21.12 -14.86
N VAL A 218 28.78 21.87 -14.98
CA VAL A 218 27.72 21.92 -13.97
C VAL A 218 26.35 22.04 -14.63
N MET A 219 25.37 21.40 -14.00
CA MET A 219 23.96 21.63 -14.30
C MET A 219 23.32 22.34 -13.13
N MET A 220 22.65 23.46 -13.38
CA MET A 220 22.05 24.31 -12.34
C MET A 220 20.58 24.53 -12.59
N ASN A 221 19.76 24.53 -11.55
CA ASN A 221 18.35 24.87 -11.61
C ASN A 221 18.00 25.93 -10.56
N GLY A 222 17.37 27.00 -10.99
CA GLY A 222 17.08 28.14 -10.12
C GLY A 222 16.11 29.13 -10.73
N MET A 223 15.69 30.09 -9.90
CA MET A 223 14.89 31.23 -10.35
C MET A 223 15.82 32.25 -10.99
N VAL A 224 15.53 32.62 -12.24
CA VAL A 224 16.25 33.67 -12.96
C VAL A 224 15.70 35.03 -12.50
N SER A 225 16.61 35.91 -12.11
CA SER A 225 16.30 37.28 -11.70
C SER A 225 17.16 38.26 -12.49
N ALA A 226 16.68 39.49 -12.62
CA ALA A 226 17.49 40.58 -13.16
C ALA A 226 18.56 41.00 -12.14
N GLY A 227 19.75 41.26 -12.65
CA GLY A 227 20.93 41.74 -11.93
C GLY A 227 20.94 43.25 -11.79
N ARG A 228 22.10 43.80 -11.43
CA ARG A 228 22.23 45.24 -11.12
C ARG A 228 22.11 46.12 -12.36
N LYS A 229 22.44 45.58 -13.55
CA LYS A 229 22.35 46.29 -14.83
C LYS A 229 21.02 46.05 -15.56
N GLY A 230 20.02 45.47 -14.90
CA GLY A 230 18.69 45.26 -15.47
C GLY A 230 18.55 43.95 -16.24
N TRP A 231 17.74 43.93 -17.29
CA TRP A 231 17.30 42.71 -18.00
C TRP A 231 18.40 42.03 -18.82
N THR A 232 19.52 42.72 -19.08
CA THR A 232 20.68 42.21 -19.83
C THR A 232 21.70 41.51 -18.95
N ASP A 233 21.57 41.62 -17.62
CA ASP A 233 22.46 41.03 -16.63
C ASP A 233 21.63 40.03 -15.83
N LEU A 234 21.62 38.77 -16.25
CA LEU A 234 20.80 37.74 -15.61
C LEU A 234 21.58 37.09 -14.47
N ARG A 235 20.87 36.76 -13.39
CA ARG A 235 21.43 36.03 -12.26
C ARG A 235 20.48 35.01 -11.66
N MET A 236 21.02 33.91 -11.17
CA MET A 236 20.32 32.95 -10.30
C MET A 236 20.83 33.09 -8.87
N ASP A 237 19.91 33.36 -7.94
CA ASP A 237 20.22 33.39 -6.50
C ASP A 237 20.13 31.98 -5.92
N ALA A 238 21.25 31.47 -5.39
CA ALA A 238 21.43 30.15 -4.78
C ALA A 238 20.81 28.98 -5.58
N PRO A 239 21.16 28.80 -6.87
CA PRO A 239 20.63 27.71 -7.67
C PRO A 239 21.04 26.34 -7.10
N GLN A 240 20.17 25.35 -7.29
CA GLN A 240 20.54 23.97 -7.00
C GLN A 240 21.42 23.46 -8.13
N PHE A 241 22.62 22.97 -7.80
CA PHE A 241 23.55 22.47 -8.80
C PHE A 241 23.91 21.00 -8.58
N GLU A 242 24.34 20.37 -9.67
CA GLU A 242 25.10 19.12 -9.73
C GLU A 242 26.32 19.28 -10.64
N VAL A 243 27.44 18.71 -10.20
CA VAL A 243 28.68 18.68 -10.98
C VAL A 243 28.61 17.51 -11.94
N LEU A 244 28.93 17.75 -13.21
CA LEU A 244 28.96 16.74 -14.26
C LEU A 244 30.41 16.31 -14.47
N GLY A 245 30.69 15.01 -14.34
CA GLY A 245 32.02 14.42 -14.56
C GLY A 245 31.93 12.90 -14.71
N GLU A 246 33.00 12.25 -15.19
CA GLU A 246 33.04 10.79 -15.43
C GLU A 246 32.90 9.96 -14.15
N GLU A 247 33.28 10.51 -12.99
CA GLU A 247 33.12 9.90 -11.66
C GLU A 247 31.84 10.35 -10.93
N ALA A 248 30.99 11.19 -11.55
CA ALA A 248 29.82 11.74 -10.88
C ALA A 248 28.70 10.69 -10.78
N GLU A 249 28.18 10.45 -9.56
CA GLU A 249 26.95 9.68 -9.34
C GLU A 249 25.81 10.23 -10.22
N THR A 250 24.88 9.35 -10.60
CA THR A 250 23.73 9.71 -11.43
C THR A 250 23.01 10.94 -10.86
N PRO A 251 22.73 11.97 -11.68
CA PRO A 251 22.15 13.21 -11.18
C PRO A 251 20.83 12.95 -10.42
N LEU A 252 20.75 13.47 -9.19
CA LEU A 252 19.63 13.33 -8.25
C LEU A 252 18.77 14.60 -8.18
N HIS A 253 19.34 15.74 -8.55
CA HIS A 253 18.76 17.05 -8.29
C HIS A 253 18.39 17.82 -9.54
N VAL A 254 19.01 17.51 -10.67
CA VAL A 254 18.85 18.24 -11.94
C VAL A 254 18.86 17.22 -13.11
N GLY A 255 18.39 17.58 -14.31
CA GLY A 255 18.42 16.71 -15.49
C GLY A 255 17.39 15.60 -15.51
N ARG A 256 16.41 15.65 -14.60
CA ARG A 256 15.33 14.67 -14.48
C ARG A 256 14.09 15.28 -13.86
N ILE A 257 12.99 14.53 -13.89
CA ILE A 257 11.84 14.84 -13.05
C ILE A 257 12.22 14.56 -11.60
N VAL A 258 12.12 15.58 -10.76
CA VAL A 258 12.51 15.49 -9.36
C VAL A 258 11.30 15.54 -8.42
N PRO A 259 11.25 14.67 -7.41
CA PRO A 259 10.19 14.71 -6.40
C PRO A 259 10.37 15.90 -5.45
N ILE A 260 9.25 16.48 -5.01
CA ILE A 260 9.19 17.51 -3.98
C ILE A 260 8.38 16.95 -2.80
N TYR A 261 8.95 17.08 -1.60
CA TYR A 261 8.40 16.52 -0.37
C TYR A 261 7.81 17.62 0.52
N HIS A 262 7.04 17.22 1.52
CA HIS A 262 6.66 18.14 2.59
C HIS A 262 7.91 18.51 3.40
N GLU A 263 8.21 19.80 3.48
CA GLU A 263 9.41 20.31 4.12
C GLU A 263 9.12 20.80 5.54
N THR A 264 10.15 20.82 6.38
CA THR A 264 10.11 21.49 7.68
C THR A 264 11.36 22.34 7.85
N ARG A 265 11.34 23.30 8.78
CA ARG A 265 12.49 24.20 8.99
C ARG A 265 13.74 23.36 9.31
N GLY A 266 14.73 23.44 8.42
CA GLY A 266 16.00 22.69 8.53
C GLY A 266 16.02 21.33 7.81
N LEU A 267 14.95 20.96 7.08
CA LEU A 267 14.86 19.76 6.26
C LEU A 267 14.20 20.08 4.91
N THR A 268 15.00 20.17 3.85
CA THR A 268 14.55 20.52 2.49
C THR A 268 14.33 19.28 1.63
N SER A 269 13.56 19.41 0.53
CA SER A 269 13.36 18.32 -0.44
C SER A 269 14.66 17.83 -1.06
N ARG A 270 15.68 18.70 -1.16
CA ARG A 270 17.03 18.27 -1.58
C ARG A 270 17.62 17.27 -0.58
N GLN A 271 17.59 17.61 0.71
CA GLN A 271 18.13 16.74 1.77
C GLN A 271 17.33 15.44 1.88
N ILE A 272 16.00 15.51 1.79
CA ILE A 272 15.12 14.34 1.81
C ILE A 272 15.44 13.40 0.64
N ARG A 273 15.63 13.92 -0.59
CA ARG A 273 16.04 13.12 -1.76
C ARG A 273 17.34 12.37 -1.53
N VAL A 274 18.38 13.03 -1.03
CA VAL A 274 19.68 12.37 -0.78
C VAL A 274 19.54 11.22 0.23
N ILE A 275 18.78 11.47 1.30
CA ILE A 275 18.55 10.47 2.36
C ILE A 275 17.73 9.30 1.81
N LEU A 276 16.62 9.58 1.12
CA LEU A 276 15.76 8.55 0.55
C LEU A 276 16.47 7.75 -0.55
N LYS A 277 17.34 8.37 -1.34
CA LYS A 277 18.14 7.64 -2.34
C LYS A 277 18.99 6.56 -1.66
N GLY A 278 19.76 6.94 -0.64
CA GLY A 278 20.56 5.98 0.12
C GLY A 278 19.73 4.91 0.83
N LEU A 279 18.55 5.28 1.34
CA LEU A 279 17.63 4.34 1.97
C LEU A 279 17.03 3.34 0.97
N LEU A 280 16.65 3.79 -0.22
CA LEU A 280 16.17 2.90 -1.27
C LEU A 280 17.30 1.96 -1.71
N ASP A 281 18.50 2.47 -1.95
CA ASP A 281 19.63 1.65 -2.38
C ASP A 281 19.97 0.55 -1.35
N GLN A 282 19.75 0.82 -0.06
CA GLN A 282 20.04 -0.13 1.01
C GLN A 282 18.86 -1.06 1.36
N TYR A 283 17.63 -0.57 1.38
CA TYR A 283 16.49 -1.25 2.00
C TYR A 283 15.36 -1.59 1.04
N LEU A 284 15.42 -1.17 -0.23
CA LEU A 284 14.33 -1.42 -1.20
C LEU A 284 14.03 -2.92 -1.35
N GLY A 285 15.06 -3.77 -1.37
CA GLY A 285 14.90 -5.23 -1.46
C GLY A 285 14.26 -5.87 -0.21
N GLY A 286 14.25 -5.16 0.92
CA GLY A 286 13.63 -5.63 2.18
C GLY A 286 12.13 -5.34 2.28
N LEU A 287 11.55 -4.56 1.37
CA LEU A 287 10.11 -4.33 1.34
C LEU A 287 9.36 -5.64 1.07
N THR A 288 8.42 -5.96 1.95
CA THR A 288 7.63 -7.19 1.85
C THR A 288 6.47 -6.98 0.87
N GLU A 289 6.32 -7.88 -0.10
CA GLU A 289 5.18 -7.83 -1.00
C GLU A 289 3.91 -8.34 -0.29
N VAL A 290 2.92 -7.46 -0.16
CA VAL A 290 1.65 -7.76 0.52
C VAL A 290 0.61 -8.27 -0.47
N LEU A 291 0.68 -7.88 -1.75
CA LEU A 291 -0.30 -8.26 -2.76
C LEU A 291 0.04 -9.63 -3.36
N PRO A 292 -0.89 -10.62 -3.31
CA PRO A 292 -0.72 -11.89 -3.99
C PRO A 292 -0.46 -11.72 -5.49
N ASP A 293 0.41 -12.55 -6.05
CA ASP A 293 0.80 -12.51 -7.46
C ASP A 293 -0.41 -12.54 -8.42
N ALA A 294 -1.43 -13.33 -8.10
CA ALA A 294 -2.65 -13.41 -8.90
C ALA A 294 -3.36 -12.06 -9.02
N LEU A 295 -3.40 -11.25 -7.95
CA LEU A 295 -3.99 -9.91 -7.99
C LEU A 295 -3.10 -8.94 -8.76
N ARG A 296 -1.77 -8.98 -8.56
CA ARG A 296 -0.83 -8.13 -9.30
C ARG A 296 -0.91 -8.37 -10.79
N VAL A 297 -0.90 -9.63 -11.22
CA VAL A 297 -1.01 -10.02 -12.64
C VAL A 297 -2.37 -9.60 -13.22
N ARG A 298 -3.47 -9.89 -12.52
CA ARG A 298 -4.83 -9.53 -12.99
C ARG A 298 -5.01 -8.03 -13.19
N HIS A 299 -4.47 -7.22 -12.28
CA HIS A 299 -4.62 -5.77 -12.31
C HIS A 299 -3.45 -5.03 -12.96
N ARG A 300 -2.44 -5.77 -13.47
CA ARG A 300 -1.20 -5.25 -14.07
C ARG A 300 -0.47 -4.27 -13.14
N LEU A 301 -0.36 -4.64 -11.87
CA LEU A 301 0.29 -3.81 -10.85
C LEU A 301 1.78 -4.19 -10.74
N PRO A 302 2.70 -3.20 -10.70
CA PRO A 302 4.11 -3.45 -10.39
C PRO A 302 4.29 -4.06 -8.99
N THR A 303 5.51 -4.54 -8.69
CA THR A 303 5.86 -4.93 -7.32
C THR A 303 5.94 -3.70 -6.41
N ILE A 304 5.90 -3.91 -5.09
CA ILE A 304 6.12 -2.84 -4.11
C ILE A 304 7.45 -2.09 -4.37
N GLN A 305 8.53 -2.82 -4.64
CA GLN A 305 9.85 -2.23 -4.84
C GLN A 305 9.87 -1.31 -6.05
N THR A 306 9.33 -1.76 -7.18
CA THR A 306 9.25 -0.94 -8.39
C THR A 306 8.38 0.29 -8.17
N ALA A 307 7.23 0.14 -7.51
CA ALA A 307 6.33 1.27 -7.30
C ALA A 307 6.93 2.36 -6.40
N ILE A 308 7.57 1.96 -5.28
CA ILE A 308 8.23 2.92 -4.38
C ILE A 308 9.40 3.60 -5.10
N ALA A 309 10.23 2.83 -5.82
CA ALA A 309 11.34 3.39 -6.58
C ALA A 309 10.87 4.41 -7.64
N ASP A 310 9.83 4.08 -8.40
CA ASP A 310 9.30 4.93 -9.48
C ASP A 310 8.64 6.22 -8.95
N VAL A 311 7.96 6.15 -7.79
CA VAL A 311 7.34 7.32 -7.18
C VAL A 311 8.39 8.28 -6.63
N HIS A 312 9.46 7.77 -6.00
CA HIS A 312 10.52 8.62 -5.48
C HIS A 312 11.51 9.08 -6.56
N PHE A 313 11.91 8.21 -7.48
CA PHE A 313 12.93 8.49 -8.48
C PHE A 313 12.46 8.02 -9.86
N PRO A 314 11.47 8.71 -10.46
CA PRO A 314 10.94 8.32 -11.76
C PRO A 314 12.05 8.26 -12.82
N GLY A 315 12.13 7.12 -13.51
CA GLY A 315 13.05 6.89 -14.62
C GLY A 315 12.55 7.51 -15.92
N ALA A 316 13.46 7.87 -16.83
CA ALA A 316 13.08 8.33 -18.16
C ALA A 316 12.62 7.15 -19.05
N PRO A 317 11.57 7.29 -19.89
CA PRO A 317 10.70 8.47 -20.05
C PRO A 317 9.60 8.52 -18.97
N ALA A 318 9.64 9.54 -18.11
CA ALA A 318 8.60 9.79 -17.12
C ALA A 318 7.71 10.96 -17.56
N ASN A 319 6.40 10.83 -17.31
CA ASN A 319 5.44 11.89 -17.57
C ASN A 319 5.14 12.63 -16.26
N ARG A 320 5.60 13.89 -16.16
CA ARG A 320 5.38 14.75 -15.00
C ARG A 320 3.90 14.93 -14.67
N GLU A 321 3.05 15.14 -15.67
CA GLU A 321 1.61 15.35 -15.46
C GLU A 321 0.93 14.09 -14.92
N ALA A 322 1.37 12.90 -15.35
CA ALA A 322 0.87 11.64 -14.81
C ALA A 322 1.31 11.40 -13.36
N LEU A 323 2.54 11.81 -13.02
CA LEU A 323 3.08 11.78 -11.66
C LEU A 323 2.34 12.75 -10.73
N ASP A 324 2.19 14.02 -11.13
CA ASP A 324 1.48 15.05 -10.36
C ASP A 324 0.00 14.66 -10.12
N ARG A 325 -0.65 13.99 -11.08
CA ARG A 325 -2.03 13.48 -10.91
C ARG A 325 -2.13 12.16 -10.15
N GLY A 326 -1.01 11.51 -9.83
CA GLY A 326 -1.01 10.20 -9.16
C GLY A 326 -1.63 9.08 -9.99
N ILE A 327 -1.58 9.15 -11.32
CA ILE A 327 -2.21 8.17 -12.24
C ILE A 327 -1.22 7.17 -12.84
N THR A 328 0.06 7.25 -12.50
CA THR A 328 1.07 6.27 -12.94
C THR A 328 0.78 4.86 -12.41
N PRO A 329 1.31 3.79 -13.03
CA PRO A 329 1.17 2.42 -12.53
C PRO A 329 1.64 2.26 -11.07
N ALA A 330 2.70 2.96 -10.68
CA ALA A 330 3.23 2.95 -9.32
C ALA A 330 2.23 3.52 -8.31
N HIS A 331 1.75 4.76 -8.52
CA HIS A 331 0.70 5.37 -7.70
C HIS A 331 -0.58 4.52 -7.64
N ARG A 332 -1.04 4.00 -8.79
CA ARG A 332 -2.21 3.12 -8.85
C ARG A 332 -2.03 1.88 -7.98
N ARG A 333 -0.83 1.28 -7.99
CA ARG A 333 -0.52 0.13 -7.15
C ARG A 333 -0.52 0.49 -5.66
N LEU A 334 0.10 1.60 -5.27
CA LEU A 334 0.16 2.02 -3.86
C LEU A 334 -1.25 2.29 -3.33
N ALA A 335 -2.06 3.04 -4.10
CA ALA A 335 -3.46 3.29 -3.76
C ALA A 335 -4.28 2.00 -3.70
N PHE A 336 -4.08 1.08 -4.66
CA PHE A 336 -4.79 -0.20 -4.66
C PHE A 336 -4.49 -1.03 -3.40
N GLU A 337 -3.22 -1.11 -2.99
CA GLU A 337 -2.87 -1.78 -1.73
C GLU A 337 -3.56 -1.13 -0.54
N GLU A 338 -3.46 0.19 -0.40
CA GLU A 338 -4.04 0.92 0.73
C GLU A 338 -5.55 0.68 0.83
N PHE A 339 -6.28 0.82 -0.29
CA PHE A 339 -7.71 0.55 -0.32
C PHE A 339 -8.04 -0.91 -0.05
N LEU A 340 -7.27 -1.86 -0.60
CA LEU A 340 -7.50 -3.28 -0.35
C LEU A 340 -7.32 -3.62 1.12
N LEU A 341 -6.24 -3.13 1.76
CA LEU A 341 -5.98 -3.36 3.17
C LEU A 341 -7.07 -2.74 4.06
N LEU A 342 -7.53 -1.53 3.73
CA LEU A 342 -8.64 -0.88 4.42
C LEU A 342 -9.93 -1.70 4.29
N GLU A 343 -10.30 -2.11 3.07
CA GLU A 343 -11.51 -2.91 2.81
C GLU A 343 -11.44 -4.28 3.50
N LEU A 344 -10.28 -4.93 3.51
CA LEU A 344 -10.08 -6.20 4.23
C LEU A 344 -10.26 -6.00 5.74
N ALA A 345 -9.66 -4.96 6.33
CA ALA A 345 -9.83 -4.65 7.74
C ALA A 345 -11.30 -4.36 8.09
N LEU A 346 -12.02 -3.61 7.24
CA LEU A 346 -13.44 -3.34 7.40
C LEU A 346 -14.28 -4.61 7.28
N ALA A 347 -13.99 -5.48 6.30
CA ALA A 347 -14.69 -6.74 6.10
C ALA A 347 -14.47 -7.71 7.27
N MET A 348 -13.24 -7.82 7.78
CA MET A 348 -12.91 -8.61 8.97
C MET A 348 -13.66 -8.10 10.20
N ARG A 349 -13.69 -6.78 10.40
CA ARG A 349 -14.46 -6.15 11.50
C ARG A 349 -15.97 -6.37 11.35
N GLN A 350 -16.51 -6.28 10.14
CA GLN A 350 -17.92 -6.57 9.90
C GLN A 350 -18.25 -8.04 10.17
N ARG A 351 -17.35 -8.95 9.81
CA ARG A 351 -17.49 -10.38 10.07
C ARG A 351 -17.48 -10.66 11.57
N SER A 352 -16.53 -10.12 12.33
CA SER A 352 -16.50 -10.30 13.79
C SER A 352 -17.78 -9.80 14.46
N VAL A 353 -18.27 -8.62 14.07
CA VAL A 353 -19.56 -8.08 14.58
C VAL A 353 -20.76 -8.94 14.16
N LYS A 354 -20.74 -9.59 12.99
CA LYS A 354 -21.83 -10.49 12.55
C LYS A 354 -21.79 -11.84 13.26
N GLU A 355 -20.60 -12.30 13.67
CA GLU A 355 -20.38 -13.53 14.42
C GLU A 355 -20.66 -13.34 15.92
N GLU A 356 -20.61 -12.10 16.42
CA GLU A 356 -21.09 -11.78 17.77
C GLU A 356 -22.58 -12.12 17.93
N ILE A 357 -22.87 -13.10 18.80
CA ILE A 357 -24.23 -13.47 19.14
C ILE A 357 -24.78 -12.42 20.11
N LYS A 358 -25.83 -11.72 19.69
CA LYS A 358 -26.53 -10.76 20.53
C LYS A 358 -27.35 -11.50 21.59
N GLY A 359 -26.99 -11.35 22.86
CA GLY A 359 -27.72 -11.94 23.99
C GLY A 359 -29.11 -11.31 24.28
N ILE A 360 -29.52 -10.27 23.55
CA ILE A 360 -30.74 -9.49 23.79
C ILE A 360 -31.58 -9.42 22.52
N ARG A 361 -32.83 -9.89 22.58
CA ARG A 361 -33.83 -9.68 21.53
C ARG A 361 -34.77 -8.53 21.94
N PHE A 362 -34.96 -7.56 21.06
CA PHE A 362 -35.88 -6.46 21.30
C PHE A 362 -37.29 -6.84 20.86
N ASN A 363 -38.30 -6.52 21.68
CA ASN A 363 -39.70 -6.68 21.27
C ASN A 363 -40.04 -5.57 20.25
N PRO A 364 -40.38 -5.90 18.99
CA PRO A 364 -40.69 -4.91 17.97
C PRO A 364 -42.02 -4.17 18.22
N ARG A 365 -42.89 -4.68 19.10
CA ARG A 365 -44.25 -4.17 19.36
C ARG A 365 -44.35 -3.55 20.76
N THR A 366 -43.65 -2.43 20.99
CA THR A 366 -43.81 -1.67 22.23
C THR A 366 -44.94 -0.64 22.05
N PRO A 367 -45.94 -0.57 22.95
CA PRO A 367 -47.02 0.43 22.88
C PRO A 367 -46.49 1.89 22.86
N LEU A 368 -45.29 2.10 23.43
CA LEU A 368 -44.61 3.39 23.49
C LEU A 368 -44.28 3.98 22.10
N VAL A 369 -44.13 3.15 21.07
CA VAL A 369 -43.83 3.62 19.70
C VAL A 369 -45.05 4.27 19.06
N SER A 370 -46.24 3.71 19.29
CA SER A 370 -47.50 4.27 18.79
C SER A 370 -47.79 5.60 19.50
N ARG A 371 -47.67 5.63 20.83
CA ARG A 371 -47.83 6.86 21.63
C ARG A 371 -46.87 7.97 21.21
N LEU A 372 -45.60 7.65 20.94
CA LEU A 372 -44.66 8.65 20.43
C LEU A 372 -45.10 9.21 19.07
N THR A 373 -45.68 8.36 18.22
CA THR A 373 -46.11 8.78 16.87
C THR A 373 -47.32 9.71 16.94
N GLU A 374 -48.23 9.48 17.89
CA GLU A 374 -49.39 10.35 18.17
C GLU A 374 -48.98 11.73 18.75
N LEU A 375 -47.87 11.80 19.50
CA LEU A 375 -47.37 13.04 20.10
C LEU A 375 -46.59 13.94 19.13
N LEU A 376 -46.21 13.43 17.95
CA LEU A 376 -45.42 14.23 17.00
C LEU A 376 -46.33 15.23 16.28
N PRO A 377 -45.99 16.54 16.26
CA PRO A 377 -46.81 17.56 15.60
C PRO A 377 -46.69 17.54 14.07
N PHE A 378 -46.08 16.50 13.50
CA PHE A 378 -45.82 16.34 12.07
C PHE A 378 -45.86 14.87 11.68
N ARG A 379 -46.09 14.61 10.39
CA ARG A 379 -45.99 13.26 9.81
C ARG A 379 -44.55 12.95 9.42
N LEU A 380 -44.14 11.71 9.60
CA LEU A 380 -42.84 11.26 9.14
C LEU A 380 -42.81 11.20 7.62
N THR A 381 -41.66 11.51 7.04
CA THR A 381 -41.47 11.36 5.60
C THR A 381 -41.30 9.89 5.24
N GLY A 382 -41.60 9.51 3.99
CA GLY A 382 -41.40 8.12 3.53
C GLY A 382 -39.94 7.64 3.69
N ALA A 383 -38.97 8.54 3.57
CA ALA A 383 -37.57 8.24 3.84
C ALA A 383 -37.31 7.90 5.33
N GLN A 384 -37.90 8.66 6.26
CA GLN A 384 -37.80 8.40 7.70
C GLN A 384 -38.47 7.08 8.07
N GLU A 385 -39.64 6.79 7.50
CA GLU A 385 -40.36 5.52 7.73
C GLU A 385 -39.58 4.30 7.24
N ARG A 386 -38.99 4.38 6.04
CA ARG A 386 -38.12 3.33 5.50
C ARG A 386 -36.93 3.06 6.41
N VAL A 387 -36.21 4.11 6.84
CA VAL A 387 -35.05 3.98 7.74
C VAL A 387 -35.47 3.39 9.09
N LEU A 388 -36.63 3.75 9.61
CA LEU A 388 -37.17 3.21 10.86
C LEU A 388 -37.56 1.73 10.75
N ALA A 389 -38.05 1.29 9.59
CA ALA A 389 -38.33 -0.12 9.31
C ALA A 389 -37.03 -0.93 9.18
N GLU A 390 -35.99 -0.37 8.56
CA GLU A 390 -34.65 -0.98 8.49
C GLU A 390 -34.05 -1.15 9.90
N ILE A 391 -34.04 -0.08 10.71
CA ILE A 391 -33.61 -0.11 12.11
C ILE A 391 -34.39 -1.17 12.90
N GLN A 392 -35.69 -1.32 12.65
CA GLN A 392 -36.51 -2.32 13.32
C GLN A 392 -36.05 -3.74 13.00
N ARG A 393 -35.84 -4.04 11.72
CA ARG A 393 -35.38 -5.34 11.25
C ARG A 393 -34.02 -5.68 11.86
N ASP A 394 -33.08 -4.74 11.83
CA ASP A 394 -31.73 -4.94 12.36
C ASP A 394 -31.73 -5.05 13.90
N MET A 395 -32.59 -4.31 14.61
CA MET A 395 -32.73 -4.43 16.05
C MET A 395 -33.37 -5.77 16.47
N ALA A 396 -34.26 -6.34 15.66
CA ALA A 396 -34.88 -7.64 15.93
C ALA A 396 -33.95 -8.83 15.59
N ALA A 397 -32.96 -8.62 14.71
CA ALA A 397 -32.02 -9.65 14.29
C ALA A 397 -31.17 -10.20 15.46
N PRO A 398 -30.70 -11.47 15.37
CA PRO A 398 -29.84 -12.10 16.37
C PRO A 398 -28.40 -11.56 16.38
N ARG A 399 -28.07 -10.62 15.49
CA ARG A 399 -26.76 -9.98 15.36
C ARG A 399 -26.83 -8.51 15.82
N PRO A 400 -25.74 -7.92 16.33
CA PRO A 400 -25.64 -6.50 16.60
C PRO A 400 -25.99 -5.65 15.37
N MET A 401 -26.72 -4.55 15.59
CA MET A 401 -27.00 -3.55 14.54
C MET A 401 -25.89 -2.50 14.56
N ASN A 402 -25.13 -2.39 13.47
CA ASN A 402 -24.10 -1.36 13.28
C ASN A 402 -24.45 -0.48 12.06
N ARG A 403 -25.28 0.53 12.27
CA ARG A 403 -25.87 1.35 11.21
C ARG A 403 -25.57 2.84 11.45
N LEU A 404 -25.10 3.51 10.40
CA LEU A 404 -24.97 4.96 10.37
C LEU A 404 -26.25 5.56 9.78
N ILE A 405 -26.86 6.51 10.49
CA ILE A 405 -28.00 7.29 9.96
C ILE A 405 -27.42 8.58 9.39
N GLN A 406 -27.47 8.72 8.06
CA GLN A 406 -26.95 9.87 7.34
C GLN A 406 -28.08 10.65 6.66
N GLY A 407 -27.93 11.97 6.58
CA GLY A 407 -28.84 12.88 5.89
C GLY A 407 -28.52 14.34 6.20
N ASP A 408 -29.10 15.27 5.45
CA ASP A 408 -28.80 16.71 5.56
C ASP A 408 -29.31 17.36 6.86
N VAL A 409 -28.79 18.54 7.19
CA VAL A 409 -29.28 19.33 8.33
C VAL A 409 -30.78 19.59 8.14
N GLY A 410 -31.59 19.37 9.19
CA GLY A 410 -33.04 19.53 9.14
C GLY A 410 -33.85 18.32 8.64
N CYS A 411 -33.24 17.24 8.12
CA CYS A 411 -34.00 16.09 7.58
C CYS A 411 -34.64 15.17 8.64
N GLY A 412 -34.60 15.53 9.92
CA GLY A 412 -35.24 14.78 11.00
C GLY A 412 -34.48 13.54 11.49
N LYS A 413 -33.14 13.49 11.36
CA LYS A 413 -32.31 12.40 11.95
C LYS A 413 -32.59 12.20 13.45
N THR A 414 -32.89 13.28 14.17
CA THR A 414 -33.20 13.28 15.60
C THR A 414 -34.46 12.49 15.93
N VAL A 415 -35.54 12.62 15.15
CA VAL A 415 -36.78 11.86 15.40
C VAL A 415 -36.59 10.36 15.15
N VAL A 416 -35.76 10.01 14.16
CA VAL A 416 -35.38 8.61 13.90
C VAL A 416 -34.59 8.03 15.08
N ALA A 417 -33.62 8.78 15.62
CA ALA A 417 -32.84 8.37 16.78
C ALA A 417 -33.68 8.25 18.07
N LEU A 418 -34.61 9.18 18.29
CA LEU A 418 -35.54 9.15 19.43
C LEU A 418 -36.43 7.91 19.39
N ARG A 419 -37.03 7.62 18.23
CA ARG A 419 -37.90 6.44 18.05
C ARG A 419 -37.13 5.13 18.24
N ARG A 420 -35.85 5.08 17.84
CA ARG A 420 -34.94 3.96 18.17
C ARG A 420 -34.75 3.80 19.69
N ARG A 421 -34.53 4.90 20.43
CA ARG A 421 -34.34 4.86 21.90
C ARG A 421 -35.59 4.36 22.61
N VAL A 422 -36.77 4.84 22.23
CA VAL A 422 -38.06 4.38 22.79
C VAL A 422 -38.32 2.90 22.50
N ARG A 423 -37.86 2.38 21.37
CA ARG A 423 -37.92 0.92 21.10
C ARG A 423 -36.95 0.11 21.97
N ARG A 424 -35.80 0.68 22.31
CA ARG A 424 -34.82 0.03 23.19
C ARG A 424 -35.33 -0.09 24.63
N SER A 425 -36.19 0.80 25.10
CA SER A 425 -36.72 0.74 26.48
C SER A 425 -37.75 -0.38 26.69
N GLY A 426 -38.36 -0.93 25.64
CA GLY A 426 -39.23 -2.12 25.72
C GLY A 426 -38.50 -3.47 25.88
N ARG A 427 -37.35 -3.50 26.57
CA ARG A 427 -36.54 -4.71 26.80
C ARG A 427 -37.36 -5.75 27.58
N ARG A 428 -37.35 -7.01 27.12
CA ARG A 428 -37.61 -8.17 27.99
C ARG A 428 -36.26 -8.75 28.42
N SER A 429 -36.02 -8.82 29.72
CA SER A 429 -34.89 -9.55 30.30
C SER A 429 -35.09 -11.05 30.07
N ARG A 430 -34.01 -11.80 29.81
CA ARG A 430 -34.05 -13.27 29.77
C ARG A 430 -34.31 -13.90 31.15
N ARG A 431 -34.33 -13.11 32.24
CA ARG A 431 -34.59 -13.61 33.61
C ARG A 431 -36.07 -13.93 33.89
N ASP A 432 -37.02 -13.49 33.06
CA ASP A 432 -38.45 -13.65 33.35
C ASP A 432 -39.09 -14.89 32.70
N ARG A 433 -38.36 -16.02 32.59
CA ARG A 433 -38.91 -17.28 32.05
C ARG A 433 -38.67 -18.51 32.94
N HIS A 434 -38.50 -18.32 34.24
CA HIS A 434 -38.66 -19.39 35.24
C HIS A 434 -39.52 -18.86 36.39
N THR A 435 -40.82 -18.79 36.16
CA THR A 435 -41.91 -18.78 37.18
C THR A 435 -43.22 -18.58 36.44
N SER A 436 -43.81 -19.70 36.00
CA SER A 436 -45.25 -19.96 35.85
C SER A 436 -45.39 -21.42 35.43
#